data_AF-A0A9P5ZJY7-F1
#
_entry.id   AF-A0A9P5ZJY7-F1
#
_cell.length_a   1.000
_cell.length_b   1.000
_cell.length_c   1.000
_cell.angle_alpha   90.00
_cell.angle_beta   90.00
_cell.angle_gamma   90.00
#
_symmetry.space_group_name_H-M   'P 1'
#
loop_
_entity.id
_entity.type
_entity.pdbx_description
1 polymer ?
#
loop_
_entity_poly.entity_id
_entity_poly.type
_entity_poly.pdbx_seq_one_letter_code
_entity_poly.pdbx_strand_id
1 'polypeptide(L)'
;MTIQTPKPNPRVIARIPRIGGLYRICQGSEKRKTVANVACAAISISKLHRHLNHVNHEDLQRMVKHNMVDGLNVDLSTTPEFCRTCMKSKIIRQSFPKESSRTLIKSYSDKVVADLRGPA
;
A
#
# COMPACT_ATOMS: atom_id res chain seq x y z
N MET A 1 3.88 19.43 -47.22
CA MET A 1 4.78 18.27 -47.03
C MET A 1 4.08 17.34 -46.05
N THR A 2 3.47 16.26 -46.54
CA THR A 2 2.55 15.44 -45.73
C THR A 2 3.24 14.12 -45.41
N ILE A 3 3.49 13.86 -44.13
CA ILE A 3 4.11 12.60 -43.68
C ILE A 3 3.06 11.50 -43.83
N GLN A 4 3.22 10.63 -44.83
CA GLN A 4 2.44 9.40 -44.95
C GLN A 4 3.12 8.33 -44.09
N THR A 5 2.54 8.02 -42.93
CA THR A 5 2.94 6.83 -42.17
C THR A 5 2.48 5.59 -42.92
N PRO A 6 3.37 4.62 -43.22
CA PRO A 6 2.96 3.37 -43.85
C PRO A 6 1.95 2.64 -42.97
N LYS A 7 0.94 2.02 -43.58
CA LYS A 7 -0.09 1.27 -42.85
C LYS A 7 0.59 0.22 -41.98
N PRO A 8 0.29 0.15 -40.67
CA PRO A 8 0.84 -0.87 -39.81
C PRO A 8 0.44 -2.25 -40.35
N ASN A 9 1.39 -3.18 -40.39
CA ASN A 9 1.13 -4.59 -40.69
C ASN A 9 1.04 -5.37 -39.36
N PRO A 10 -0.17 -5.50 -38.76
CA PRO A 10 -0.30 -6.13 -37.47
C PRO A 10 -0.10 -7.63 -37.59
N ARG A 11 1.01 -8.14 -37.05
CA ARG A 11 1.19 -9.57 -36.84
C ARG A 11 0.52 -9.96 -35.52
N VAL A 12 -0.56 -10.75 -35.61
CA VAL A 12 -1.21 -11.31 -34.41
C VAL A 12 -0.24 -12.30 -33.77
N ILE A 13 0.25 -11.96 -32.58
CA ILE A 13 1.22 -12.79 -31.83
C ILE A 13 0.55 -13.87 -30.98
N ALA A 14 -0.71 -13.67 -30.57
CA ALA A 14 -1.47 -14.65 -29.80
C ALA A 14 -2.98 -14.36 -29.85
N ARG A 15 -3.80 -15.41 -29.68
CA ARG A 15 -5.23 -15.32 -29.38
C ARG A 15 -5.49 -16.01 -28.05
N ILE A 16 -5.91 -15.25 -27.05
CA ILE A 16 -6.04 -15.73 -25.67
C ILE A 16 -7.53 -15.89 -25.34
N PRO A 17 -8.00 -17.08 -24.93
CA PRO A 17 -9.40 -17.29 -24.60
C PRO A 17 -9.77 -16.55 -23.31
N ARG A 18 -10.98 -15.99 -23.28
CA ARG A 18 -11.58 -15.38 -22.08
C ARG A 18 -12.46 -16.42 -21.38
N ILE A 19 -12.15 -16.75 -20.13
CA ILE A 19 -12.86 -17.75 -19.33
C ILE A 19 -13.13 -17.13 -17.95
N GLY A 20 -14.38 -17.13 -17.50
CA GLY A 20 -14.75 -16.57 -16.19
C GLY A 20 -14.44 -15.07 -16.05
N GLY A 21 -14.46 -14.31 -17.15
CA GLY A 21 -14.15 -12.88 -17.15
C GLY A 21 -12.66 -12.53 -17.28
N LEU A 22 -11.75 -13.51 -17.19
CA LEU A 22 -10.30 -13.32 -17.26
C LEU A 22 -9.71 -13.93 -18.55
N TYR A 23 -8.58 -13.40 -19.02
CA TYR A 23 -7.84 -13.95 -20.16
C TYR A 23 -6.85 -15.01 -19.69
N ARG A 24 -6.96 -16.25 -20.19
CA ARG A 24 -6.14 -17.39 -19.77
C ARG A 24 -5.01 -17.67 -20.75
N ILE A 25 -3.77 -17.33 -20.39
CA ILE A 25 -2.58 -17.66 -21.16
C ILE A 25 -2.13 -19.08 -20.77
N CYS A 26 -2.44 -20.06 -21.60
CA CYS A 26 -1.89 -21.42 -21.46
C CYS A 26 -0.55 -21.47 -22.18
N GLN A 27 0.57 -21.42 -21.45
CA GLN A 27 1.85 -21.77 -22.05
C GLN A 27 1.79 -23.24 -22.49
N GLY A 28 2.14 -23.49 -23.75
CA GLY A 28 2.08 -24.80 -24.37
C GLY A 28 2.74 -25.87 -23.50
N SER A 29 2.16 -27.06 -23.54
CA SER A 29 2.52 -28.23 -22.75
C SER A 29 3.94 -28.74 -23.03
N GLU A 30 4.96 -28.00 -22.63
CA GLU A 30 6.12 -28.67 -22.04
C GLU A 30 5.70 -29.07 -20.63
N LYS A 31 5.87 -30.35 -20.29
CA LYS A 31 5.76 -30.86 -18.93
C LYS A 31 6.90 -30.28 -18.08
N ARG A 32 6.99 -28.95 -17.97
CA ARG A 32 7.69 -28.33 -16.86
C ARG A 32 6.79 -28.58 -15.67
N LYS A 33 7.19 -29.54 -14.84
CA LYS A 33 6.83 -29.59 -13.42
C LYS A 33 7.39 -28.34 -12.72
N THR A 34 7.09 -27.16 -13.22
CA THR A 34 7.07 -25.96 -12.40
C THR A 34 5.69 -25.99 -11.78
N VAL A 35 5.56 -26.78 -10.73
CA VAL A 35 4.77 -26.32 -9.59
C VAL A 35 5.12 -24.83 -9.46
N ALA A 36 4.16 -23.95 -9.71
CA ALA A 36 4.32 -22.55 -9.32
C ALA A 36 4.75 -22.63 -7.87
N ASN A 37 6.01 -22.30 -7.62
CA ASN A 37 6.80 -22.76 -6.49
C ASN A 37 5.86 -22.85 -5.28
N VAL A 38 5.45 -24.07 -4.91
CA VAL A 38 4.81 -24.33 -3.61
C VAL A 38 5.95 -24.18 -2.61
N ALA A 39 6.48 -22.96 -2.55
CA ALA A 39 7.07 -22.45 -1.35
C ALA A 39 5.86 -22.32 -0.41
N CYS A 40 5.50 -23.44 0.20
CA CYS A 40 4.85 -23.50 1.52
C CYS A 40 5.77 -22.87 2.59
N ALA A 41 6.67 -21.95 2.22
CA ALA A 41 7.39 -21.14 3.16
C ALA A 41 6.34 -20.19 3.74
N ALA A 42 5.99 -20.44 5.00
CA ALA A 42 5.11 -19.58 5.74
C ALA A 42 5.65 -18.15 5.65
N ILE A 43 4.81 -17.20 5.22
CA ILE A 43 5.19 -15.80 5.19
C ILE A 43 4.92 -15.18 6.56
N SER A 44 5.80 -14.30 7.00
CA SER A 44 5.56 -13.54 8.23
C SER A 44 4.42 -12.56 8.04
N ILE A 45 3.79 -12.18 9.15
CA ILE A 45 2.75 -11.15 9.17
C ILE A 45 3.27 -9.80 8.62
N SER A 46 4.55 -9.48 8.85
CA SER A 46 5.22 -8.29 8.34
C SER A 46 5.34 -8.27 6.81
N LYS A 47 5.50 -9.45 6.19
CA LYS A 47 5.54 -9.58 4.73
C LYS A 47 4.14 -9.44 4.14
N LEU A 48 3.15 -10.07 4.76
CA LEU A 48 1.74 -9.89 4.38
C LEU A 48 1.30 -8.42 4.49
N HIS A 49 1.73 -7.74 5.55
CA HIS A 49 1.54 -6.29 5.75
C HIS A 49 2.03 -5.46 4.56
N ARG A 50 3.22 -5.77 4.02
CA ARG A 50 3.75 -5.06 2.84
C ARG A 50 3.00 -5.43 1.56
N HIS A 51 2.61 -6.70 1.39
CA HIS A 51 1.85 -7.15 0.21
C HIS A 51 0.45 -6.55 0.14
N LEU A 52 -0.19 -6.33 1.28
CA LEU A 52 -1.53 -5.76 1.37
C LEU A 52 -1.50 -4.24 1.65
N ASN A 53 -0.53 -3.52 1.08
CA ASN A 53 -0.46 -2.05 1.16
C ASN A 53 -0.49 -1.48 2.59
N HIS A 54 0.24 -2.11 3.50
CA HIS A 54 0.44 -1.62 4.85
C HIS A 54 -0.83 -1.61 5.73
N VAL A 55 -1.76 -2.55 5.53
CA VAL A 55 -2.88 -2.81 6.45
C VAL A 55 -2.36 -3.13 7.85
N ASN A 56 -3.06 -2.67 8.88
CA ASN A 56 -2.67 -2.88 10.28
C ASN A 56 -2.39 -4.38 10.57
N HIS A 57 -1.32 -4.66 11.33
CA HIS A 57 -0.92 -6.02 11.63
C HIS A 57 -2.00 -6.81 12.38
N GLU A 58 -2.72 -6.18 13.32
CA GLU A 58 -3.81 -6.84 14.05
C GLU A 58 -4.99 -7.20 13.15
N ASP A 59 -5.30 -6.36 12.17
CA ASP A 59 -6.38 -6.63 11.22
C ASP A 59 -5.98 -7.80 10.33
N LEU A 60 -4.73 -7.85 9.89
CA LEU A 60 -4.21 -9.00 9.14
C LEU A 60 -4.21 -10.29 9.96
N GLN A 61 -3.83 -10.23 11.25
CA GLN A 61 -3.92 -11.38 12.14
C GLN A 61 -5.36 -11.87 12.28
N ARG A 62 -6.33 -10.95 12.41
CA ARG A 62 -7.76 -11.27 12.44
C ARG A 62 -8.21 -11.91 11.12
N MET A 63 -7.85 -11.33 9.98
CA MET A 63 -8.20 -11.87 8.65
C MET A 63 -7.67 -13.29 8.45
N VAL A 64 -6.43 -13.56 8.86
CA VAL A 64 -5.86 -14.91 8.80
C VAL A 64 -6.60 -15.86 9.74
N LYS A 65 -6.85 -15.47 10.99
CA LYS A 65 -7.60 -16.29 11.98
C LYS A 65 -9.03 -16.61 11.54
N HIS A 66 -9.68 -15.70 10.82
CA HIS A 66 -11.03 -15.87 10.30
C HIS A 66 -11.09 -16.52 8.91
N ASN A 67 -9.98 -17.08 8.41
CA ASN A 67 -9.89 -17.71 7.09
C ASN A 67 -10.37 -16.79 5.95
N MET A 68 -10.09 -15.49 6.05
CA MET A 68 -10.40 -14.50 5.00
C MET A 68 -9.25 -14.35 3.99
N VAL A 69 -8.14 -15.05 4.20
CA VAL A 69 -6.96 -15.04 3.33
C VAL A 69 -6.68 -16.48 2.90
N ASP A 70 -6.99 -16.77 1.64
CA ASP A 70 -6.77 -18.08 1.04
C ASP A 70 -5.48 -18.13 0.21
N GLY A 71 -4.91 -19.33 0.06
CA GLY A 71 -3.76 -19.58 -0.82
C GLY A 71 -2.41 -19.08 -0.27
N LEU A 72 -2.36 -18.63 0.98
CA LEU A 72 -1.13 -18.19 1.66
C LEU A 72 -1.00 -18.91 3.01
N ASN A 73 0.17 -19.52 3.26
CA ASN A 73 0.53 -19.99 4.58
C ASN A 73 1.16 -18.82 5.35
N VAL A 74 0.52 -18.35 6.43
CA VAL A 74 0.98 -17.18 7.20
C VAL A 74 1.39 -17.63 8.60
N ASP A 75 2.63 -17.34 8.98
CA ASP A 75 3.14 -17.65 10.30
C ASP A 75 2.75 -16.56 11.31
N LEU A 76 1.75 -16.88 12.13
CA LEU A 76 1.26 -16.01 13.21
C LEU A 76 2.14 -16.03 14.46
N SER A 77 3.12 -16.93 14.56
CA SER A 77 4.07 -16.96 15.68
C SER A 77 5.10 -15.82 15.59
N THR A 78 5.28 -15.26 14.40
CA THR A 78 6.21 -14.15 14.16
C THR A 78 5.71 -12.85 14.80
N THR A 79 6.58 -12.21 15.58
CA THR A 79 6.33 -10.86 16.08
C THR A 79 6.38 -9.86 14.91
N PRO A 80 5.38 -8.97 14.79
CA PRO A 80 5.37 -7.94 13.75
C PRO A 80 6.61 -7.04 13.83
N GLU A 81 7.25 -6.81 12.70
CA GLU A 81 8.38 -5.89 12.60
C GLU A 81 7.87 -4.45 12.62
N PHE A 82 8.66 -3.56 13.23
CA PHE A 82 8.37 -2.13 13.18
C PHE A 82 8.46 -1.60 11.75
N CYS A 83 7.34 -1.11 11.20
CA CYS A 83 7.29 -0.59 9.84
C CYS A 83 7.59 0.92 9.78
N ARG A 84 8.80 1.28 9.35
CA ARG A 84 9.21 2.68 9.16
C ARG A 84 8.35 3.43 8.13
N THR A 85 7.88 2.74 7.09
CA THR A 85 7.01 3.33 6.07
C THR A 85 5.70 3.79 6.68
N CYS A 86 5.04 2.93 7.47
CA CYS A 86 3.82 3.28 8.20
C CYS A 86 4.02 4.45 9.15
N MET A 87 5.13 4.50 9.89
CA MET A 87 5.41 5.60 10.80
C MET A 87 5.51 6.94 10.05
N LYS A 88 6.20 6.96 8.90
CA LYS A 88 6.36 8.17 8.08
C LYS A 88 5.06 8.57 7.36
N SER A 89 4.24 7.61 6.95
CA SER A 89 3.04 7.87 6.15
C SER A 89 1.77 8.07 6.99
N LYS A 90 1.71 7.47 8.18
CA LYS A 90 0.59 7.58 9.14
C LYS A 90 1.01 8.41 10.34
N ILE A 91 1.49 9.63 10.08
CA ILE A 91 1.73 10.57 11.17
C ILE A 91 0.37 10.93 11.78
N ILE A 92 0.08 10.36 12.94
CA ILE A 92 -1.03 10.79 13.78
C ILE A 92 -0.59 12.12 14.39
N ARG A 93 -1.16 13.23 13.93
CA ARG A 93 -0.99 14.50 14.62
C ARG A 93 -1.84 14.45 15.88
N GLN A 94 -1.20 14.66 17.04
CA GLN A 94 -1.95 14.99 18.23
C GLN A 94 -2.77 16.25 17.93
N SER A 95 -4.02 16.29 18.39
CA SER A 95 -4.81 17.49 18.27
C SER A 95 -4.10 18.62 19.00
N PHE A 96 -4.07 19.80 18.40
CA PHE A 96 -3.65 20.99 19.15
C PHE A 96 -4.56 21.18 20.36
N PRO A 97 -4.02 21.61 21.51
CA PRO A 97 -4.84 22.03 22.64
C PRO A 97 -5.89 23.04 22.16
N LYS A 98 -7.15 22.85 22.58
CA LYS A 98 -8.23 23.79 22.23
C LYS A 98 -7.98 25.18 22.82
N GLU A 99 -7.33 25.21 23.98
CA GLU A 99 -7.02 26.42 24.70
C GLU A 99 -5.51 26.58 24.82
N SER A 100 -5.07 27.83 24.73
CA SER A 100 -3.69 28.21 24.99
C SER A 100 -3.38 28.00 26.47
N SER A 101 -2.29 27.31 26.78
CA SER A 101 -1.76 27.21 28.16
C SER A 101 -1.19 28.53 28.69
N ARG A 102 -1.12 29.57 27.84
CA ARG A 102 -0.55 30.86 28.20
C ARG A 102 -1.51 31.65 29.06
N THR A 103 -0.98 32.25 30.13
CA THR A 103 -1.70 33.18 30.99
C THR A 103 -2.28 34.32 30.16
N LEU A 104 -3.57 34.61 30.40
CA LEU A 104 -4.21 35.80 29.85
C LEU A 104 -3.49 37.05 30.36
N ILE A 105 -3.29 37.99 29.46
CA ILE A 105 -2.64 39.25 29.77
C ILE A 105 -3.63 40.08 30.58
N LYS A 106 -3.23 40.50 31.78
CA LYS A 106 -4.14 41.10 32.76
C LYS A 106 -4.23 42.61 32.65
N SER A 107 -3.19 43.28 32.16
CA SER A 107 -3.19 44.73 32.04
C SER A 107 -2.86 45.19 30.62
N TYR A 108 -3.36 46.39 30.30
CA TYR A 108 -3.14 47.02 29.00
C TYR A 108 -1.65 47.35 28.82
N SER A 109 -1.12 47.11 27.62
CA SER A 109 0.31 47.31 27.25
C SER A 109 1.34 46.31 27.80
N ASP A 110 0.94 45.30 28.58
CA ASP A 110 1.85 44.23 29.05
C ASP A 110 2.49 43.41 27.91
N LYS A 111 1.87 43.39 26.72
CA LYS A 111 2.43 42.75 25.53
C LYS A 111 1.89 43.35 24.26
N VAL A 112 2.81 43.65 23.34
CA VAL A 112 2.51 43.96 21.95
C VAL A 112 2.98 42.77 21.10
N VAL A 113 2.09 42.24 20.27
CA VAL A 113 2.40 41.19 19.29
C VAL A 113 2.13 41.78 17.92
N ALA A 114 3.17 41.94 17.12
CA ALA A 114 3.07 42.35 15.73
C ALA A 114 3.65 41.25 14.85
N ASP A 115 3.06 41.07 13.67
CA ASP A 115 3.56 40.15 12.65
C ASP A 115 3.70 40.91 11.33
N LEU A 116 4.75 40.62 10.58
CA LEU A 116 4.98 41.21 9.26
C LEU A 116 4.30 40.32 8.23
N ARG A 117 3.39 40.90 7.45
CA ARG A 117 2.88 40.20 6.27
C ARG A 117 3.96 40.16 5.20
N GLY A 118 4.12 39.01 4.55
CA GLY A 118 5.05 38.81 3.43
C GLY A 118 4.77 39.73 2.24
N PRO A 119 5.70 39.79 1.27
CA PRO A 119 5.70 40.80 0.21
C PRO A 119 4.39 40.82 -0.59
N ALA A 120 3.98 42.03 -0.98
CA ALA A 120 2.85 42.27 -1.88
C ALA A 120 3.22 41.91 -3.33
#